data_AF-A0A061BJJ8-F1
#
_entry.id   AF-A0A061BJJ8-F1
#
_cell.length_a   1.000
_cell.length_b   1.000
_cell.length_c   1.000
_cell.angle_alpha   90.00
_cell.angle_beta   90.00
_cell.angle_gamma   90.00
#
_symmetry.space_group_name_H-M   'P 1'
#
loop_
_entity.id
_entity.type
_entity.pdbx_description
1 polymer ?
#
loop_
_entity_poly.entity_id
_entity_poly.type
_entity_poly.pdbx_seq_one_letter_code
_entity_poly.pdbx_strand_id
1 'polypeptide(L)'
;MGFLSGVLKDVSEKQPYSVGKTMLKNLVSNEINKHLCSGHDGFKRLFEKLPKEIEKYNREVRESNEKVSTPIKKLQEEIKELEKQVSDILNDNAVSADFDVIGNAVSQAMPLVQKSLDQGAALDNSLKNVNFDIIDLNANLSARVISALKSVRHENRQLDDQSKKALDDRENESSCS
;
A
#
# COMPACT_ATOMS: atom_id res chain seq x y z
N MET A 1 -19.73 8.11 33.23
CA MET A 1 -18.84 8.16 32.05
C MET A 1 -17.37 7.81 32.33
N GLY A 2 -16.97 7.46 33.57
CA GLY A 2 -15.57 7.13 33.87
C GLY A 2 -15.01 5.95 33.08
N PHE A 3 -15.82 4.91 32.83
CA PHE A 3 -15.43 3.77 31.99
C PHE A 3 -15.04 4.20 30.56
N LEU A 4 -15.94 4.88 29.84
CA LEU A 4 -15.69 5.30 28.47
C LEU A 4 -14.55 6.32 28.37
N SER A 5 -14.47 7.26 29.32
CA SER A 5 -13.35 8.18 29.43
C SER A 5 -12.02 7.44 29.60
N GLY A 6 -12.00 6.39 30.44
CA GLY A 6 -10.84 5.54 30.66
C GLY A 6 -10.43 4.80 29.40
N VAL A 7 -11.38 4.15 28.71
CA VAL A 7 -11.13 3.42 27.46
C VAL A 7 -10.56 4.35 26.37
N LEU A 8 -11.22 5.50 26.11
CA LEU A 8 -10.78 6.42 25.06
C LEU A 8 -9.44 7.07 25.39
N LYS A 9 -9.18 7.36 26.66
CA LYS A 9 -7.87 7.85 27.13
C LYS A 9 -6.80 6.79 26.87
N ASP A 10 -7.05 5.55 27.28
CA ASP A 10 -6.11 4.44 27.12
C ASP A 10 -5.73 4.20 25.66
N VAL A 11 -6.74 4.17 24.76
CA VAL A 11 -6.53 4.10 23.31
C VAL A 11 -5.67 5.28 22.84
N SER A 12 -6.01 6.50 23.25
CA SER A 12 -5.29 7.69 22.82
C SER A 12 -3.83 7.74 23.29
N GLU A 13 -3.52 7.14 24.45
CA GLU A 13 -2.18 7.14 25.04
C GLU A 13 -1.33 6.00 24.49
N LYS A 14 -1.91 4.79 24.37
CA LYS A 14 -1.19 3.57 23.99
C LYS A 14 -1.16 3.27 22.50
N GLN A 15 -2.00 3.90 21.68
CA GLN A 15 -1.95 3.65 20.24
C GLN A 15 -0.57 4.08 19.67
N PRO A 16 0.07 3.22 18.86
CA PRO A 16 1.41 3.45 18.33
C PRO A 16 1.44 4.36 17.09
N TYR A 17 0.29 4.85 16.66
CA TYR A 17 0.08 5.70 15.49
C TYR A 17 -0.52 7.06 15.88
N SER A 18 -0.42 8.08 15.01
CA SER A 18 -0.85 9.45 15.31
C SER A 18 -2.23 9.81 14.74
N VAL A 19 -2.71 9.12 13.70
CA VAL A 19 -4.06 9.34 13.14
C VAL A 19 -5.12 9.19 14.24
N GLY A 20 -6.00 10.20 14.30
CA GLY A 20 -7.07 10.24 15.29
C GLY A 20 -6.62 10.43 16.76
N LYS A 21 -5.32 10.46 17.07
CA LYS A 21 -4.79 10.55 18.45
C LYS A 21 -5.14 11.87 19.12
N THR A 22 -4.87 12.97 18.44
CA THR A 22 -5.21 14.31 18.94
C THR A 22 -6.72 14.48 19.10
N MET A 23 -7.50 13.86 18.21
CA MET A 23 -8.96 13.87 18.27
C MET A 23 -9.47 13.17 19.53
N LEU A 24 -9.02 11.95 19.81
CA LEU A 24 -9.42 11.22 21.03
C LEU A 24 -8.96 11.96 22.30
N LYS A 25 -7.74 12.51 22.32
CA LYS A 25 -7.25 13.32 23.44
C LYS A 25 -8.13 14.55 23.68
N ASN A 26 -8.52 15.25 22.63
CA ASN A 26 -9.41 16.41 22.72
C ASN A 26 -10.81 16.00 23.18
N LEU A 27 -11.34 14.87 22.69
CA LEU A 27 -12.64 14.35 23.10
C LEU A 27 -12.67 14.04 24.61
N VAL A 28 -11.63 13.37 25.13
CA VAL A 28 -11.50 13.07 26.55
C VAL A 28 -11.35 14.35 27.37
N SER A 29 -10.36 15.19 27.04
CA SER A 29 -9.99 16.36 27.85
C SER A 29 -11.01 17.48 27.78
N ASN A 30 -11.52 17.79 26.58
CA ASN A 30 -12.33 19.00 26.35
C ASN A 30 -13.83 18.74 26.39
N GLU A 31 -14.27 17.49 26.29
CA GLU A 31 -15.69 17.13 26.27
C GLU A 31 -16.08 16.24 27.45
N ILE A 32 -15.53 15.02 27.52
CA ILE A 32 -15.95 14.01 28.50
C ILE A 32 -15.65 14.49 29.93
N ASN A 33 -14.43 14.98 30.18
CA ASN A 33 -14.02 15.44 31.50
C ASN A 33 -14.83 16.64 32.00
N LYS A 34 -15.30 17.52 31.11
CA LYS A 34 -16.11 18.69 31.50
C LYS A 34 -17.53 18.33 31.96
N HIS A 35 -18.03 17.17 31.52
CA HIS A 35 -19.40 16.72 31.80
C HIS A 35 -19.46 15.51 32.72
N LEU A 36 -18.32 15.07 33.27
CA LEU A 36 -18.22 13.86 34.09
C LEU A 36 -19.06 13.93 35.38
N CYS A 37 -19.13 15.12 35.99
CA CYS A 37 -19.84 15.38 37.25
C CYS A 37 -21.16 16.14 37.06
N SER A 38 -21.63 16.30 35.82
CA SER A 38 -22.85 17.07 35.51
C SER A 38 -24.14 16.24 35.56
N GLY A 39 -24.09 15.01 36.09
CA GLY A 39 -25.25 14.13 36.19
C GLY A 39 -25.93 13.86 34.84
N HIS A 40 -27.24 13.64 34.86
CA HIS A 40 -28.06 13.29 33.69
C HIS A 40 -27.85 14.23 32.48
N ASP A 41 -27.75 15.54 32.70
CA ASP A 41 -27.61 16.51 31.60
C ASP A 41 -26.24 16.39 30.91
N GLY A 42 -25.18 16.12 31.68
CA GLY A 42 -23.86 15.80 31.13
C GLY A 42 -23.89 14.53 30.29
N PHE A 43 -24.57 13.49 30.77
CA PHE A 43 -24.75 12.26 30.01
C PHE A 43 -25.50 12.50 28.69
N LYS A 44 -26.62 13.22 28.71
CA LYS A 44 -27.42 13.50 27.50
C LYS A 44 -26.59 14.22 26.42
N ARG A 45 -25.85 15.26 26.80
CA ARG A 45 -24.97 16.01 25.87
C ARG A 45 -23.88 15.13 25.27
N LEU A 46 -23.24 14.32 26.10
CA LEU A 46 -22.20 13.40 25.65
C LEU A 46 -22.75 12.33 24.72
N PHE A 47 -23.96 11.84 24.96
CA PHE A 47 -24.60 10.82 24.12
C PHE A 47 -24.89 11.32 22.70
N GLU A 48 -25.16 12.62 22.54
CA GLU A 48 -25.39 13.23 21.22
C GLU A 48 -24.09 13.47 20.44
N LYS A 49 -22.96 13.66 21.13
CA LYS A 49 -21.68 14.05 20.53
C LYS A 49 -20.70 12.89 20.35
N LEU A 50 -20.57 12.02 21.34
CA LEU A 50 -19.57 10.94 21.34
C LEU A 50 -19.70 9.99 20.15
N PRO A 51 -20.89 9.53 19.73
CA PRO A 51 -21.00 8.65 18.57
C PRO A 51 -20.42 9.29 17.31
N LYS A 52 -20.65 10.60 17.09
CA LYS A 52 -20.17 11.33 15.91
C LYS A 52 -18.65 11.46 15.89
N GLU A 53 -18.06 11.74 17.06
CA GLU A 53 -16.61 11.88 17.19
C GLU A 53 -15.91 10.51 17.08
N ILE A 54 -16.49 9.45 17.64
CA ILE A 54 -15.96 8.08 17.48
C ILE A 54 -16.10 7.62 16.04
N GLU A 55 -17.21 7.92 15.37
CA GLU A 55 -17.41 7.61 13.95
C GLU A 55 -16.38 8.33 13.09
N LYS A 56 -16.12 9.62 13.34
CA LYS A 56 -15.10 10.37 12.62
C LYS A 56 -13.69 9.82 12.89
N TYR A 57 -13.36 9.44 14.12
CA TYR A 57 -12.10 8.74 14.42
C TYR A 57 -11.95 7.46 13.57
N ASN A 58 -12.98 6.60 13.58
CA ASN A 58 -12.96 5.34 12.84
C ASN A 58 -12.83 5.57 11.33
N ARG A 59 -13.48 6.61 10.80
CA ARG A 59 -13.37 6.99 9.40
C ARG A 59 -11.95 7.45 9.05
N GLU A 60 -11.33 8.32 9.84
CA GLU A 60 -9.97 8.80 9.59
C GLU A 60 -8.94 7.65 9.62
N VAL A 61 -9.06 6.73 10.59
CA VAL A 61 -8.21 5.53 10.65
C VAL A 61 -8.42 4.63 9.44
N ARG A 62 -9.68 4.44 9.03
CA ARG A 62 -10.02 3.63 7.86
C ARG A 62 -9.45 4.23 6.57
N GLU A 63 -9.63 5.53 6.35
CA GLU A 63 -9.14 6.22 5.16
C GLU A 63 -7.61 6.14 5.07
N SER A 64 -6.89 6.34 6.18
CA SER A 64 -5.43 6.16 6.23
C SER A 64 -5.01 4.74 5.85
N ASN A 65 -5.67 3.72 6.41
CA ASN A 65 -5.40 2.32 6.06
C ASN A 65 -5.72 2.01 4.60
N GLU A 66 -6.79 2.56 4.05
CA GLU A 66 -7.19 2.37 2.65
C GLU A 66 -6.18 3.01 1.68
N LYS A 67 -5.65 4.20 2.01
CA LYS A 67 -4.60 4.88 1.21
C LYS A 67 -3.34 4.03 1.03
N VAL A 68 -2.92 3.31 2.08
CA VAL A 68 -1.73 2.44 2.00
C VAL A 68 -2.08 1.08 1.39
N SER A 69 -3.20 0.47 1.80
CA SER A 69 -3.52 -0.90 1.38
C SER A 69 -4.02 -1.02 -0.06
N THR A 70 -4.70 0.00 -0.60
CA THR A 70 -5.24 -0.02 -1.97
C THR A 70 -4.16 -0.19 -3.04
N PRO A 71 -3.10 0.65 -3.09
CA PRO A 71 -2.06 0.49 -4.11
C PRO A 71 -1.28 -0.83 -3.97
N ILE A 72 -1.13 -1.35 -2.74
CA ILE A 72 -0.50 -2.66 -2.50
C ILE A 72 -1.36 -3.79 -3.06
N LYS A 73 -2.67 -3.79 -2.79
CA LYS A 73 -3.61 -4.79 -3.31
C LYS A 73 -3.66 -4.77 -4.84
N LYS A 74 -3.68 -3.57 -5.42
CA LYS A 74 -3.64 -3.39 -6.88
C LYS A 74 -2.40 -4.04 -7.48
N LEU A 75 -1.20 -3.78 -6.92
CA LEU A 75 0.02 -4.44 -7.41
C LEU A 75 -0.05 -5.96 -7.25
N GLN A 76 -0.63 -6.48 -6.15
CA GLN A 76 -0.78 -7.93 -5.96
C GLN A 76 -1.67 -8.58 -7.02
N GLU A 77 -2.76 -7.93 -7.43
CA GLU A 77 -3.64 -8.40 -8.49
C GLU A 77 -2.92 -8.36 -9.85
N GLU A 78 -2.23 -7.26 -10.12
CA GLU A 78 -1.44 -7.05 -11.32
C GLU A 78 -0.31 -8.07 -11.49
N ILE A 79 0.41 -8.41 -10.41
CA ILE A 79 1.45 -9.44 -10.42
C ILE A 79 0.88 -10.82 -10.71
N LYS A 80 -0.26 -11.20 -10.12
CA LYS A 80 -0.90 -12.50 -10.40
C LYS A 80 -1.30 -12.64 -11.87
N GLU A 81 -1.78 -11.56 -12.46
CA GLU A 81 -2.13 -11.52 -13.88
C GLU A 81 -0.85 -11.65 -14.73
N LEU A 82 0.24 -10.98 -14.38
CA LEU A 82 1.53 -11.13 -15.05
C LEU A 82 2.09 -12.55 -14.93
N GLU A 83 2.07 -13.15 -13.75
CA GLU A 83 2.52 -14.53 -13.51
C GLU A 83 1.80 -15.53 -14.42
N LYS A 84 0.48 -15.35 -14.59
CA LYS A 84 -0.30 -16.15 -15.51
C LYS A 84 0.14 -15.93 -16.97
N GLN A 85 0.23 -14.68 -17.42
CA GLN A 85 0.60 -14.35 -18.79
C GLN A 85 2.01 -14.87 -19.14
N VAL A 86 2.96 -14.78 -18.20
CA VAL A 86 4.31 -15.34 -18.36
C VAL A 86 4.28 -16.87 -18.39
N SER A 87 3.47 -17.51 -17.54
CA SER A 87 3.34 -18.97 -17.51
C SER A 87 2.76 -19.51 -18.83
N ASP A 88 1.80 -18.80 -19.42
CA ASP A 88 1.19 -19.17 -20.71
C ASP A 88 2.26 -19.13 -21.82
N ILE A 89 3.06 -18.06 -21.89
CA ILE A 89 4.20 -17.97 -22.84
C ILE A 89 5.21 -19.10 -22.60
N LEU A 90 5.56 -19.39 -21.34
CA LEU A 90 6.51 -20.46 -21.05
C LEU A 90 5.98 -21.83 -21.46
N ASN A 91 4.71 -22.13 -21.20
CA ASN A 91 4.11 -23.42 -21.57
C ASN A 91 4.07 -23.61 -23.09
N ASP A 92 3.73 -22.55 -23.84
CA ASP A 92 3.64 -22.60 -25.29
C ASP A 92 5.02 -22.74 -25.97
N ASN A 93 6.11 -22.36 -25.28
CA ASN A 93 7.45 -22.22 -25.87
C ASN A 93 8.56 -23.00 -25.12
N ALA A 94 8.23 -23.85 -24.15
CA ALA A 94 9.12 -24.37 -23.10
C ALA A 94 10.42 -25.06 -23.57
N VAL A 95 10.45 -25.62 -24.78
CA VAL A 95 11.60 -26.42 -25.29
C VAL A 95 11.74 -26.33 -26.81
N SER A 96 11.44 -25.17 -27.41
CA SER A 96 11.59 -25.05 -28.87
C SER A 96 13.02 -24.67 -29.27
N ALA A 97 13.63 -25.46 -30.14
CA ALA A 97 14.86 -25.09 -30.86
C ALA A 97 14.58 -24.29 -32.15
N ASP A 98 13.30 -24.01 -32.42
CA ASP A 98 12.85 -23.25 -33.58
C ASP A 98 12.96 -21.75 -33.31
N PHE A 99 13.75 -21.06 -34.14
CA PHE A 99 13.98 -19.61 -34.05
C PHE A 99 12.69 -18.80 -34.20
N ASP A 100 11.71 -19.25 -34.99
CA ASP A 100 10.45 -18.53 -35.17
C ASP A 100 9.58 -18.58 -33.91
N VAL A 101 9.61 -19.72 -33.22
CA VAL A 101 8.91 -19.93 -31.93
C VAL A 101 9.55 -19.08 -30.84
N ILE A 102 10.89 -19.03 -30.79
CA ILE A 102 11.64 -18.17 -29.85
C ILE A 102 11.34 -16.69 -30.13
N GLY A 103 11.35 -16.27 -31.40
CA GLY A 103 11.06 -14.88 -31.79
C GLY A 103 9.64 -14.44 -31.42
N ASN A 104 8.65 -15.33 -31.53
CA ASN A 104 7.29 -15.06 -31.10
C ASN A 104 7.20 -14.95 -29.57
N ALA A 105 7.82 -15.85 -28.81
CA ALA A 105 7.85 -15.81 -27.35
C ALA A 105 8.47 -14.50 -26.82
N VAL A 106 9.59 -14.06 -27.42
CA VAL A 106 10.24 -12.78 -27.08
C VAL A 106 9.31 -11.60 -27.38
N SER A 107 8.65 -11.61 -28.54
CA SER A 107 7.70 -10.56 -28.94
C SER A 107 6.50 -10.46 -27.99
N GLN A 108 6.06 -11.59 -27.42
CA GLN A 108 5.01 -11.63 -26.41
C GLN A 108 5.50 -11.20 -25.01
N ALA A 109 6.76 -11.50 -24.66
CA ALA A 109 7.33 -11.18 -23.36
C ALA A 109 7.70 -9.70 -23.20
N MET A 110 8.20 -9.04 -24.25
CA MET A 110 8.58 -7.61 -24.23
C MET A 110 7.49 -6.68 -23.66
N PRO A 111 6.22 -6.73 -24.12
CA PRO A 111 5.18 -5.87 -23.55
C PRO A 111 4.85 -6.21 -22.10
N LEU A 112 5.05 -7.46 -21.64
CA LEU A 112 4.86 -7.84 -20.25
C LEU A 112 5.95 -7.27 -19.34
N VAL A 113 7.20 -7.25 -19.81
CA VAL A 113 8.32 -6.60 -19.12
C VAL A 113 8.01 -5.12 -18.94
N GLN A 114 7.61 -4.42 -20.00
CA GLN A 114 7.25 -2.99 -19.90
C GLN A 114 6.08 -2.77 -18.93
N LYS A 115 5.04 -3.60 -19.01
CA LYS A 115 3.90 -3.54 -18.09
C LYS A 115 4.32 -3.72 -16.63
N SER A 116 5.22 -4.66 -16.34
CA SER A 116 5.75 -4.87 -14.98
C SER A 116 6.53 -3.64 -14.48
N LEU A 117 7.35 -3.04 -15.34
CA LEU A 117 8.09 -1.81 -15.01
C LEU A 117 7.14 -0.67 -14.66
N ASP A 118 6.12 -0.46 -15.50
CA ASP A 118 5.10 0.58 -15.31
C ASP A 118 4.32 0.38 -14.00
N GLN A 119 3.94 -0.86 -13.68
CA GLN A 119 3.21 -1.20 -12.45
C GLN A 119 4.04 -0.95 -11.18
N GLY A 120 5.31 -1.37 -11.17
CA GLY A 120 6.18 -1.09 -10.02
C GLY A 120 6.49 0.41 -9.86
N ALA A 121 6.60 1.16 -10.96
CA ALA A 121 6.71 2.62 -10.93
C ALA A 121 5.42 3.29 -10.41
N ALA A 122 4.25 2.78 -10.80
CA ALA A 122 2.96 3.24 -10.30
C ALA A 122 2.78 3.00 -8.79
N LEU A 123 3.21 1.84 -8.28
CA LEU A 123 3.26 1.59 -6.83
C LEU A 123 4.18 2.61 -6.15
N ASP A 124 5.39 2.81 -6.69
CA ASP A 124 6.37 3.70 -6.10
C ASP A 124 5.84 5.14 -5.96
N ASN A 125 5.23 5.65 -7.03
CA ASN A 125 4.61 6.96 -7.04
C ASN A 125 3.42 7.04 -6.09
N SER A 126 2.57 6.02 -6.05
CA SER A 126 1.42 5.97 -5.14
C SER A 126 1.86 6.02 -3.68
N LEU A 127 2.87 5.24 -3.31
CA LEU A 127 3.36 5.16 -1.92
C LEU A 127 4.20 6.37 -1.50
N LYS A 128 4.91 7.04 -2.43
CA LYS A 128 5.52 8.35 -2.16
C LYS A 128 4.49 9.39 -1.73
N ASN A 129 3.32 9.40 -2.39
CA ASN A 129 2.26 10.37 -2.10
C ASN A 129 1.58 10.14 -0.74
N VAL A 130 1.66 8.93 -0.18
CA VAL A 130 1.06 8.57 1.12
C VAL A 130 2.13 8.26 2.18
N ASN A 131 3.35 8.79 2.02
CA ASN A 131 4.48 8.51 2.92
C ASN A 131 4.18 8.87 4.39
N PHE A 132 3.42 9.94 4.62
CA PHE A 132 2.97 10.29 5.97
C PHE A 132 2.02 9.24 6.55
N ASP A 133 1.08 8.73 5.77
CA ASP A 133 0.18 7.65 6.21
C ASP A 133 0.98 6.35 6.50
N ILE A 134 2.05 6.08 5.75
CA ILE A 134 2.96 4.93 5.99
C ILE A 134 3.75 5.09 7.29
N ILE A 135 4.32 6.27 7.53
CA ILE A 135 5.03 6.57 8.79
C ILE A 135 4.07 6.51 9.97
N ASP A 136 2.80 6.87 9.72
CA ASP A 136 1.78 6.83 10.74
C ASP A 136 1.33 5.42 11.12
N LEU A 137 1.55 4.40 10.29
CA LEU A 137 1.29 3.01 10.70
C LEU A 137 2.08 2.64 11.95
N ASN A 138 1.67 1.56 12.63
CA ASN A 138 2.49 1.04 13.71
C ASN A 138 3.93 0.74 13.21
N ALA A 139 4.93 0.93 14.07
CA ALA A 139 6.33 0.91 13.66
C ALA A 139 6.73 -0.36 12.88
N ASN A 140 6.22 -1.52 13.31
CA ASN A 140 6.49 -2.80 12.65
C ASN A 140 5.89 -2.87 11.24
N LEU A 141 4.66 -2.41 11.05
CA LEU A 141 4.00 -2.43 9.75
C LEU A 141 4.63 -1.38 8.81
N SER A 142 4.92 -0.19 9.33
CA SER A 142 5.64 0.85 8.59
C SER A 142 6.98 0.32 8.07
N ALA A 143 7.79 -0.30 8.94
CA ALA A 143 9.07 -0.90 8.55
C ALA A 143 8.91 -1.99 7.47
N ARG A 144 7.88 -2.84 7.59
CA ARG A 144 7.59 -3.89 6.59
C ARG A 144 7.20 -3.31 5.24
N VAL A 145 6.34 -2.29 5.21
CA VAL A 145 5.93 -1.60 3.97
C VAL A 145 7.15 -0.96 3.30
N ILE A 146 7.98 -0.24 4.07
CA ILE A 146 9.20 0.40 3.55
C ILE A 146 10.17 -0.66 3.00
N SER A 147 10.35 -1.77 3.70
CA SER A 147 11.21 -2.87 3.25
C SER A 147 10.70 -3.47 1.93
N ALA A 148 9.41 -3.79 1.86
CA ALA A 148 8.78 -4.33 0.65
C ALA A 148 8.90 -3.36 -0.53
N LEU A 149 8.69 -2.06 -0.31
CA LEU A 149 8.86 -1.04 -1.35
C LEU A 149 10.32 -0.96 -1.84
N LYS A 150 11.30 -1.09 -0.94
CA LYS A 150 12.71 -1.16 -1.34
C LYS A 150 12.99 -2.37 -2.22
N SER A 151 12.43 -3.53 -1.90
CA SER A 151 12.53 -4.74 -2.71
C SER A 151 11.91 -4.53 -4.10
N VAL A 152 10.68 -4.02 -4.18
CA VAL A 152 10.04 -3.74 -5.49
C VAL A 152 10.87 -2.78 -6.33
N ARG A 153 11.40 -1.71 -5.74
CA ARG A 153 12.30 -0.78 -6.44
C ARG A 153 13.58 -1.46 -6.95
N HIS A 154 14.14 -2.38 -6.17
CA HIS A 154 15.33 -3.11 -6.55
C HIS A 154 15.04 -4.03 -7.74
N GLU A 155 14.00 -4.84 -7.65
CA GLU A 155 13.61 -5.77 -8.72
C GLU A 155 13.22 -5.03 -10.00
N ASN A 156 12.48 -3.91 -9.91
CA ASN A 156 12.16 -3.10 -11.08
C ASN A 156 13.40 -2.54 -11.79
N ARG A 157 14.43 -2.13 -11.03
CA ARG A 157 15.70 -1.66 -11.64
C ARG A 157 16.44 -2.80 -12.31
N GLN A 158 16.54 -3.94 -11.63
CA GLN A 158 17.16 -5.13 -12.19
C GLN A 158 16.47 -5.55 -13.50
N LEU A 159 15.15 -5.50 -13.54
CA LEU A 159 14.36 -5.83 -14.74
C LEU A 159 14.58 -4.81 -15.87
N ASP A 160 14.63 -3.51 -15.56
CA ASP A 160 14.91 -2.45 -16.53
C ASP A 160 16.32 -2.60 -17.14
N ASP A 161 17.33 -2.82 -16.30
CA ASP A 161 18.72 -3.04 -16.73
C ASP A 161 18.85 -4.29 -17.62
N GLN A 162 18.18 -5.39 -17.26
CA GLN A 162 18.14 -6.60 -18.06
C GLN A 162 17.40 -6.38 -19.39
N SER A 163 16.30 -5.65 -19.39
CA SER A 163 15.54 -5.34 -20.59
C SER A 163 16.35 -4.51 -21.58
N LYS A 164 17.08 -3.50 -21.10
CA LYS A 164 17.96 -2.67 -21.94
C LYS A 164 19.08 -3.50 -22.55
N LYS A 165 19.75 -4.30 -21.72
CA LYS A 165 20.82 -5.18 -22.21
C LYS A 165 20.32 -6.15 -23.29
N ALA A 166 19.15 -6.75 -23.11
CA ALA A 166 18.57 -7.65 -24.10
C ALA A 166 18.24 -6.95 -25.44
N LEU A 167 17.85 -5.67 -25.39
CA LEU A 167 17.64 -4.86 -26.60
C LEU A 167 18.97 -4.56 -27.31
N ASP A 168 19.99 -4.14 -26.56
CA ASP A 168 21.32 -3.86 -27.10
C ASP A 168 21.93 -5.12 -27.76
N ASP A 169 21.84 -6.28 -27.10
CA ASP A 169 22.33 -7.56 -27.62
C ASP A 169 21.64 -7.90 -28.96
N ARG A 170 20.32 -7.70 -29.06
CA ARG A 170 19.54 -7.93 -30.28
C ARG A 170 19.91 -7.00 -31.44
N GLU A 171 20.14 -5.72 -31.16
CA GLU A 171 20.55 -4.74 -32.18
C GLU A 171 21.95 -5.06 -32.72
N ASN A 172 22.87 -5.46 -31.84
CA ASN A 172 24.24 -5.84 -32.21
C ASN A 172 24.29 -7.12 -33.06
N GLU A 173 23.47 -8.14 -32.76
CA GLU A 173 23.34 -9.35 -33.59
C GLU A 173 22.76 -9.06 -34.98
N SER A 174 21.81 -8.11 -35.06
CA SER A 174 21.19 -7.70 -36.33
C SER A 174 22.15 -6.89 -37.22
N SER A 175 23.19 -6.26 -36.66
CA SER A 175 24.21 -5.51 -37.40
C SER A 175 25.37 -6.37 -37.92
N CYS A 176 25.53 -7.60 -37.44
CA CYS A 176 26.57 -8.54 -37.88
C CYS A 176 26.09 -9.58 -38.92
N SER A 177 24.79 -9.59 -39.26
CA SER A 177 24.17 -10.45 -40.27
C SER A 177 23.96 -9.70 -41.59
#